data_AF-A0A829H2E9-F1
#
_entry.id   AF-A0A829H2E9-F1
#
_cell.length_a   1.000
_cell.length_b   1.000
_cell.length_c   1.000
_cell.angle_alpha   90.00
_cell.angle_beta   90.00
_cell.angle_gamma   90.00
#
_symmetry.space_group_name_H-M   'P 1'
#
loop_
_entity.id
_entity.type
_entity.pdbx_description
1 polymer ?
#
loop_
_entity_poly.entity_id
_entity_poly.type
_entity_poly.pdbx_seq_one_letter_code
_entity_poly.pdbx_strand_id
1 'polypeptide(L)'
;MDYIKGIRIHGYKRFEDFKAHFQLGLNILIGENSSGKSTILEAIEIVLNQAIFKYDFSQLESLLNQNMVSKFLHSEMHNVSDLPSN
;
A
#
# COMPACT_ATOMS: atom_id res chain seq x y z
N MET A 1 10.13 -23.16 -9.31
CA MET A 1 9.39 -22.21 -10.17
C MET A 1 9.01 -21.07 -9.28
N ASP A 2 9.57 -19.89 -9.53
CA ASP A 2 9.41 -18.76 -8.63
C ASP A 2 8.09 -18.05 -8.93
N TYR A 3 7.36 -17.69 -7.87
CA TYR A 3 6.10 -16.97 -7.97
C TYR A 3 5.88 -16.11 -6.72
N ILE A 4 5.08 -15.07 -6.86
CA ILE A 4 4.69 -14.20 -5.74
C ILE A 4 3.72 -15.00 -4.87
N LYS A 5 4.04 -15.22 -3.59
CA LYS A 5 3.18 -15.97 -2.65
C LYS A 5 2.08 -15.10 -2.04
N GLY A 6 2.34 -13.81 -1.89
CA GLY A 6 1.42 -12.88 -1.28
C GLY A 6 1.99 -11.47 -1.25
N ILE A 7 1.15 -10.53 -0.88
CA ILE A 7 1.48 -9.12 -0.71
C ILE A 7 0.81 -8.59 0.56
N ARG A 8 1.49 -7.69 1.27
CA ARG A 8 0.90 -6.84 2.30
C ARG A 8 1.12 -5.38 1.88
N ILE A 9 0.05 -4.61 1.91
CA ILE A 9 0.04 -3.18 1.58
C ILE A 9 -0.46 -2.46 2.83
N HIS A 10 0.33 -1.55 3.36
CA HIS A 10 0.01 -0.78 4.56
C HIS A 10 0.21 0.71 4.30
N GLY A 11 -0.80 1.53 4.61
CA GLY A 11 -0.74 2.98 4.46
C GLY A 11 -0.51 3.49 3.03
N TYR A 12 -0.83 2.71 2.00
CA TYR A 12 -0.58 3.07 0.60
C TYR A 12 -1.86 3.29 -0.19
N LYS A 13 -2.00 4.49 -0.76
CA LYS A 13 -3.16 4.99 -1.49
C LYS A 13 -4.46 4.66 -0.74
N ARG A 14 -5.34 3.85 -1.30
CA ARG A 14 -6.62 3.53 -0.66
C ARG A 14 -6.52 2.55 0.51
N PHE A 15 -5.42 1.82 0.65
CA PHE A 15 -5.31 0.69 1.56
C PHE A 15 -4.70 1.14 2.89
N GLU A 16 -5.49 1.06 3.97
CA GLU A 16 -4.97 1.25 5.33
C GLU A 16 -4.14 0.01 5.75
N ASP A 17 -4.73 -1.19 5.69
CA ASP A 17 -4.03 -2.47 5.77
C ASP A 17 -4.73 -3.47 4.84
N PHE A 18 -3.98 -4.04 3.90
CA PHE A 18 -4.46 -5.02 2.94
C PHE A 18 -3.47 -6.18 2.83
N LYS A 19 -4.00 -7.40 2.82
CA LYS A 19 -3.22 -8.62 2.63
C LYS A 19 -3.90 -9.53 1.63
N ALA A 20 -3.12 -10.01 0.67
CA ALA A 20 -3.57 -11.02 -0.29
C ALA A 20 -2.54 -12.13 -0.45
N HIS A 21 -3.03 -13.33 -0.75
CA HIS A 21 -2.23 -14.49 -1.11
C HIS A 21 -2.50 -14.84 -2.57
N PHE A 22 -1.47 -15.28 -3.28
CA PHE A 22 -1.56 -15.66 -4.67
C PHE A 22 -1.28 -17.16 -4.83
N GLN A 23 -1.85 -17.72 -5.89
CA GLN A 23 -1.65 -19.11 -6.28
C GLN A 23 -0.68 -19.20 -7.45
N LEU A 24 -0.09 -20.38 -7.64
CA LEU A 24 0.70 -20.66 -8.83
C LEU A 24 -0.23 -20.66 -10.06
N GLY A 25 0.14 -19.93 -11.12
CA GLY A 25 -0.66 -19.80 -12.33
C GLY A 25 -1.53 -18.54 -12.35
N LEU A 26 -2.77 -18.67 -12.81
CA LEU A 26 -3.66 -17.52 -13.02
C LEU A 26 -4.29 -17.05 -11.71
N ASN A 27 -4.14 -15.75 -11.42
CA ASN A 27 -4.82 -15.06 -10.33
C ASN A 27 -5.74 -13.99 -10.92
N ILE A 28 -7.00 -13.96 -10.52
CA ILE A 28 -8.01 -13.03 -11.05
C ILE A 28 -8.37 -12.01 -9.96
N LEU A 29 -8.18 -10.73 -10.25
CA LEU A 29 -8.58 -9.62 -9.36
C LEU A 29 -9.96 -9.10 -9.78
N ILE A 30 -10.97 -9.30 -8.94
CA ILE A 30 -12.36 -8.90 -9.19
C ILE A 30 -12.79 -7.81 -8.21
N GLY A 31 -13.55 -6.83 -8.68
CA GLY A 31 -14.14 -5.77 -7.87
C GLY A 31 -14.56 -4.57 -8.70
N GLU A 32 -15.22 -3.61 -8.09
CA GLU A 32 -15.71 -2.40 -8.75
C GLU A 32 -14.60 -1.50 -9.30
N ASN A 33 -14.94 -0.60 -10.22
CA ASN A 33 -14.02 0.45 -10.62
C ASN A 33 -13.61 1.27 -9.40
N SER A 34 -12.35 1.66 -9.36
CA SER A 34 -11.79 2.36 -8.21
C SER A 34 -12.00 1.57 -6.90
N SER A 35 -11.85 0.24 -6.92
CA SER A 35 -11.76 -0.61 -5.71
C SER A 35 -10.32 -0.90 -5.25
N GLY A 36 -9.32 -0.55 -6.07
CA GLY A 36 -7.89 -0.73 -5.74
C GLY A 36 -7.15 -1.81 -6.49
N LYS A 37 -7.79 -2.46 -7.48
CA LYS A 37 -7.15 -3.51 -8.29
C LYS A 37 -5.83 -3.05 -8.92
N SER A 38 -5.81 -1.86 -9.53
CA SER A 38 -4.59 -1.29 -10.11
C SER A 38 -3.53 -0.96 -9.06
N THR A 39 -3.94 -0.54 -7.86
CA THR A 39 -3.02 -0.28 -6.73
C THR A 39 -2.32 -1.55 -6.26
N ILE A 40 -2.96 -2.72 -6.33
CA ILE A 40 -2.31 -4.01 -6.02
C ILE A 40 -1.22 -4.32 -7.05
N LEU A 41 -1.51 -4.13 -8.34
CA LEU A 41 -0.52 -4.35 -9.41
C LEU A 41 0.66 -3.38 -9.31
N GLU A 42 0.38 -2.11 -9.02
CA GLU A 42 1.39 -1.08 -8.80
C GLU A 42 2.27 -1.40 -7.59
N ALA A 43 1.71 -1.87 -6.48
CA ALA A 43 2.48 -2.27 -5.30
C ALA A 43 3.41 -3.45 -5.61
N ILE A 44 2.98 -4.41 -6.44
CA ILE A 44 3.83 -5.49 -6.93
C ILE A 44 4.98 -4.93 -7.78
N GLU A 45 4.69 -4.01 -8.71
CA GLU A 45 5.71 -3.37 -9.56
C GLU A 45 6.75 -2.61 -8.72
N ILE A 46 6.30 -1.85 -7.72
CA ILE A 46 7.18 -1.08 -6.82
C ILE A 46 8.17 -2.00 -6.10
N VAL A 47 7.70 -3.11 -5.53
CA VAL A 47 8.55 -4.03 -4.76
C VAL A 47 9.53 -4.75 -5.68
N LEU A 48 9.09 -5.23 -6.83
CA LEU A 48 9.95 -6.01 -7.72
C LEU A 48 10.97 -5.15 -8.48
N ASN A 49 10.57 -3.94 -8.88
CA ASN A 49 11.40 -3.08 -9.74
C ASN A 49 12.02 -1.88 -9.00
N GLN A 50 11.84 -1.79 -7.68
CA GLN A 50 12.23 -0.62 -6.88
C GLN A 50 11.67 0.69 -7.47
N ALA A 51 10.46 0.62 -8.05
CA ALA A 51 9.91 1.70 -8.88
C ALA A 51 9.51 2.95 -8.08
N ILE A 52 9.69 2.96 -6.75
CA ILE A 52 9.42 4.12 -5.90
C ILE A 52 10.28 5.34 -6.30
N PHE A 53 11.46 5.11 -6.87
CA PHE A 53 12.35 6.17 -7.36
C PHE A 53 11.84 6.87 -8.63
N LYS A 54 10.75 6.37 -9.25
CA LYS A 54 10.10 7.05 -10.38
C LYS A 54 9.24 8.23 -9.95
N TYR A 55 8.87 8.30 -8.67
CA TYR A 55 8.03 9.38 -8.14
C TYR A 55 8.92 10.52 -7.65
N ASP A 56 8.54 11.75 -8.03
CA ASP A 56 9.10 12.94 -7.40
C ASP A 56 8.66 12.99 -5.92
N PHE A 57 9.52 13.54 -5.06
CA PHE A 57 9.23 13.70 -3.63
C PHE A 57 7.93 14.45 -3.38
N SER A 58 7.59 15.39 -4.27
CA SER A 58 6.32 16.13 -4.27
C SER A 58 5.07 15.24 -4.40
N GLN A 59 5.20 14.04 -4.97
CA GLN A 59 4.10 13.11 -5.16
C GLN A 59 3.96 12.10 -4.03
N LEU A 60 4.92 12.02 -3.11
CA LEU A 60 4.96 11.03 -2.02
C LEU A 60 3.73 11.15 -1.11
N GLU A 61 3.27 12.37 -0.84
CA GLU A 61 2.07 12.62 -0.03
C GLU A 61 0.81 11.97 -0.66
N SER A 62 0.67 12.03 -1.98
CA SER A 62 -0.45 11.43 -2.70
C SER A 62 -0.44 9.89 -2.67
N LEU A 63 0.72 9.29 -2.40
CA LEU A 63 0.88 7.85 -2.25
C LEU A 63 0.49 7.38 -0.86
N LEU A 64 0.50 8.27 0.14
CA LEU A 64 0.07 7.92 1.50
C LEU A 64 -1.45 7.75 1.56
N ASN A 65 -1.89 6.84 2.42
CA ASN A 65 -3.29 6.70 2.71
C ASN A 65 -3.83 7.92 3.45
N GLN A 66 -4.73 8.64 2.80
CA GLN A 66 -5.26 9.90 3.31
C GLN A 66 -6.09 9.75 4.58
N ASN A 67 -6.75 8.60 4.78
CA ASN A 67 -7.46 8.34 6.04
C ASN A 67 -6.47 8.17 7.19
N MET A 68 -5.38 7.43 6.99
CA MET A 68 -4.34 7.26 8.02
C MET A 68 -3.62 8.57 8.32
N VAL A 69 -3.30 9.37 7.29
CA VAL A 69 -2.74 10.72 7.46
C VAL A 69 -3.70 11.59 8.28
N SER A 70 -4.97 11.61 7.92
CA SER A 70 -5.98 12.38 8.65
C SER A 70 -6.11 11.91 10.11
N LYS A 71 -6.19 10.58 10.35
CA LYS A 71 -6.21 10.00 11.69
C LYS A 71 -4.99 10.41 12.52
N PHE A 72 -3.81 10.44 11.90
CA PHE A 72 -2.58 10.86 12.55
C PHE A 72 -2.61 12.36 12.88
N LEU A 73 -2.99 13.23 11.93
CA LEU A 73 -3.00 14.68 12.15
C LEU A 73 -4.04 15.15 13.16
N HIS A 74 -5.15 14.42 13.32
CA HIS A 74 -6.23 14.76 14.27
C HIS A 74 -6.11 14.03 15.62
N SER A 75 -5.06 13.23 15.85
CA SER A 75 -4.88 12.57 17.14
C SER A 75 -4.50 13.59 18.22
N GLU A 76 -5.23 13.65 19.33
CA GLU A 76 -5.04 14.68 20.38
C GLU A 76 -3.70 14.62 21.12
N MET A 77 -2.92 13.56 20.94
CA MET A 77 -1.56 13.47 21.48
C MET A 77 -0.62 12.85 20.45
N HIS A 78 0.45 13.56 20.11
CA HIS A 78 1.58 13.00 19.38
C HIS A 78 2.65 12.59 20.40
N ASN A 79 2.43 11.52 21.16
CA ASN A 79 3.47 11.03 22.05
C ASN A 79 4.45 10.16 21.26
N VAL A 80 5.72 10.18 21.66
CA VAL A 80 6.75 9.30 21.10
C VAL A 80 6.37 7.82 21.26
N SER A 81 5.60 7.48 22.30
CA SER A 81 5.04 6.14 22.53
C SER A 81 4.04 5.67 21.46
N ASP A 82 3.47 6.60 20.70
CA ASP A 82 2.45 6.32 19.69
C ASP A 82 3.07 6.03 18.31
N LEU A 83 4.40 6.08 18.21
CA LEU A 83 5.12 5.69 16.99
C LEU A 83 5.02 4.18 16.74
N PRO A 84 4.96 3.75 15.47
CA PRO A 84 4.94 2.33 15.13
C PRO A 84 6.12 1.60 15.77
N SER A 85 5.83 0.53 16.51
CA SER A 85 6.85 -0.38 17.04
C SER A 85 7.39 -1.25 15.90
N ASN A 86 8.72 -1.42 15.84
CA ASN A 86 9.38 -2.32 14.89
C ASN A 86 8.95 -3.79 15.06
#